data_AF-Q5RH35-F1
#
_entry.id   AF-Q5RH35-F1
#
_cell.length_a   1.000
_cell.length_b   1.000
_cell.length_c   1.000
_cell.angle_alpha   90.00
_cell.angle_beta   90.00
_cell.angle_gamma   90.00
#
_symmetry.space_group_name_H-M   'P 1'
#
loop_
_entity.id
_entity.type
_entity.pdbx_description
1 polymer ?
#
loop_
_entity_poly.entity_id
_entity_poly.type
_entity_poly.pdbx_seq_one_letter_code
_entity_poly.pdbx_strand_id
1 'polypeptide(L)'
;MLKIERRRTGRDHGNIVTDSNQFIEERNVYYRTTMLAPVRTVSTANRTSPLLTVQPRRGLVDEKFQIVITNLLPNQEVTLHSLHQSEDKDFWEAFGHYISDEHGTVTVAKDESLGGTYEGTEQMGLLWSLRPVPGSRSALRLRKTNVLTPMVVNISVYNGHLSQGFSKTSVLATTVTERWYMAPGVQRVNIRENGVRGTLFLPPGPGPYPGVLDLWGGGGGLVEYRSALLASHGFASMALEYLSPDELRTADVDVSYFENAYQILQNHPKVQKNKMAMLGLSFGSAITFSMAAYSTIIKPQCCVCISGSHVVPVDKSLFEVFEEIKKNMDKVHVNEDNHVIQRGMILPIPSDPAQKIDVGRIKCPVMLVNGGDDQNWASVESAQDMEMMMEKAGNRHLLTVLTYPDAGHLIEPPYTPHFRATNFILQEMKEKIVMLWGGQTKPHAYAQEDSWEKILAFFHQHLYSSNIRAKL
;
A
#
# COMPACT_ATOMS: atom_id res chain seq x y z
N MET A 1 -29.54 11.83 8.76
CA MET A 1 -30.31 12.96 8.18
C MET A 1 -29.42 14.19 8.19
N LEU A 2 -28.77 14.51 7.08
CA LEU A 2 -28.14 15.81 6.85
C LEU A 2 -28.73 16.39 5.56
N LYS A 3 -29.56 17.42 5.71
CA LYS A 3 -30.01 18.27 4.59
C LYS A 3 -28.82 19.16 4.22
N ILE A 4 -28.23 18.94 3.04
CA ILE A 4 -27.30 19.90 2.45
C ILE A 4 -28.07 20.68 1.37
N GLU A 5 -28.35 21.94 1.69
CA GLU A 5 -28.93 22.93 0.78
C GLU A 5 -27.97 23.22 -0.37
N ARG A 6 -28.44 23.01 -1.61
CA ARG A 6 -27.77 23.50 -2.82
C ARG A 6 -28.04 25.00 -2.99
N ARG A 7 -27.01 25.83 -2.82
CA ARG A 7 -27.03 27.19 -3.37
C ARG A 7 -26.55 27.17 -4.83
N ARG A 8 -27.48 27.53 -5.72
CA ARG A 8 -27.23 27.97 -7.10
C ARG A 8 -26.72 29.41 -7.07
N THR A 9 -25.65 29.69 -7.81
CA THR A 9 -25.36 31.02 -8.35
C THR A 9 -25.05 30.88 -9.83
N GLY A 10 -25.86 31.54 -10.65
CA GLY A 10 -25.60 31.75 -12.08
C GLY A 10 -25.24 33.20 -12.38
N ARG A 11 -25.02 33.46 -13.67
CA ARG A 11 -24.69 34.73 -14.38
C ARG A 11 -23.21 35.10 -14.36
N ASP A 12 -22.57 35.59 -15.43
CA ASP A 12 -23.06 36.13 -16.71
C ASP A 12 -21.99 36.01 -17.81
N HIS A 13 -22.44 36.07 -19.06
CA HIS A 13 -21.64 36.11 -20.29
C HIS A 13 -20.86 37.43 -20.47
N GLY A 14 -19.70 37.36 -21.11
CA GLY A 14 -18.98 38.51 -21.65
C GLY A 14 -17.91 38.10 -22.66
N ASN A 15 -18.26 38.11 -23.95
CA ASN A 15 -17.33 38.02 -25.08
C ASN A 15 -16.64 39.38 -25.28
N ILE A 16 -15.32 39.38 -25.52
CA ILE A 16 -14.63 40.47 -26.23
C ILE A 16 -13.67 39.81 -27.24
N VAL A 17 -13.98 40.04 -28.52
CA VAL A 17 -13.11 39.89 -29.69
C VAL A 17 -12.66 41.28 -30.06
N THR A 18 -11.35 41.50 -30.28
CA THR A 18 -10.86 42.57 -31.16
C THR A 18 -9.59 42.12 -31.87
N ASP A 19 -9.48 42.62 -33.09
CA ASP A 19 -8.76 42.12 -34.26
C ASP A 19 -7.53 43.01 -34.60
N SER A 20 -6.65 42.44 -35.42
CA SER A 20 -5.75 43.01 -36.44
C SER A 20 -4.93 44.30 -36.25
N ASN A 21 -3.62 44.21 -36.59
CA ASN A 21 -2.81 45.16 -37.40
C ASN A 21 -1.39 44.56 -37.59
N GLN A 22 -0.91 44.16 -38.77
CA GLN A 22 -0.55 44.87 -40.02
C GLN A 22 0.95 45.29 -40.13
N PHE A 23 1.58 44.74 -41.19
CA PHE A 23 2.70 45.22 -42.03
C PHE A 23 4.12 45.41 -41.47
N ILE A 24 5.11 44.78 -42.14
CA ILE A 24 6.10 45.45 -43.02
C ILE A 24 6.80 44.38 -43.90
N GLU A 25 6.75 44.58 -45.22
CA GLU A 25 7.62 43.96 -46.24
C GLU A 25 8.94 44.73 -46.34
N GLU A 26 10.08 44.04 -46.46
CA GLU A 26 11.28 44.60 -47.08
C GLU A 26 11.92 43.61 -48.06
N ARG A 27 12.30 44.14 -49.23
CA ARG A 27 12.82 43.46 -50.42
C ARG A 27 14.35 43.35 -50.40
N ASN A 28 14.83 42.18 -50.85
CA ASN A 28 16.00 41.90 -51.70
C ASN A 28 17.31 42.69 -51.54
N VAL A 29 18.40 42.00 -51.16
CA VAL A 29 19.71 42.08 -51.86
C VAL A 29 20.38 40.70 -51.88
N TYR A 30 20.70 40.24 -53.09
CA TYR A 30 21.50 39.05 -53.39
C TYR A 30 22.97 39.27 -52.99
N TYR A 31 23.51 38.46 -52.08
CA TYR A 31 24.97 38.24 -51.95
C TYR A 31 25.30 36.78 -52.23
N ARG A 32 25.98 36.59 -53.37
CA ARG A 32 26.48 35.31 -53.86
C ARG A 32 27.73 34.96 -53.03
N THR A 33 27.53 34.31 -51.88
CA THR A 33 28.64 33.76 -51.08
C THR A 33 28.77 32.27 -51.39
N THR A 34 29.95 31.90 -51.86
CA THR A 34 30.37 30.55 -52.22
C THR A 34 30.21 29.62 -51.01
N MET A 35 29.15 28.82 -50.99
CA MET A 35 28.92 27.77 -50.00
C MET A 35 29.95 26.65 -50.21
N LEU A 36 30.97 26.59 -49.35
CA LEU A 36 31.72 25.37 -49.12
C LEU A 36 30.76 24.37 -48.49
N ALA A 37 30.51 23.24 -49.18
CA ALA A 37 29.67 22.17 -48.68
C ALA A 37 30.14 21.74 -47.28
N PRO A 38 29.24 21.48 -46.32
CA PRO A 38 29.65 20.89 -45.07
C PRO A 38 30.15 19.49 -45.40
N VAL A 39 31.42 19.23 -45.09
CA VAL A 39 31.97 17.87 -45.06
C VAL A 39 31.10 17.09 -44.08
N ARG A 40 30.21 16.23 -44.61
CA ARG A 40 29.55 15.20 -43.83
C ARG A 40 30.63 14.21 -43.40
N THR A 41 31.27 14.46 -42.26
CA THR A 41 31.94 13.40 -41.51
C THR A 41 30.87 12.41 -41.07
N VAL A 42 30.74 11.32 -41.83
CA VAL A 42 30.05 10.12 -41.39
C VAL A 42 30.91 9.53 -40.27
N SER A 43 30.60 9.89 -39.04
CA SER A 43 31.11 9.16 -37.87
C SER A 43 30.54 7.74 -37.96
N THR A 44 31.36 6.79 -38.43
CA THR A 44 31.14 5.34 -38.40
C THR A 44 31.32 4.74 -37.02
N ALA A 45 31.05 5.51 -35.95
CA ALA A 45 30.83 4.91 -34.64
C ALA A 45 29.55 4.06 -34.77
N ASN A 46 29.71 2.73 -34.75
CA ASN A 46 28.63 1.77 -34.58
C ASN A 46 27.84 2.19 -33.33
N ARG A 47 26.82 3.04 -33.48
CA ARG A 47 25.96 3.46 -32.39
C ARG A 47 25.12 2.24 -32.02
N THR A 48 25.56 1.53 -31.00
CA THR A 48 24.76 0.51 -30.34
C THR A 48 23.52 1.17 -29.77
N SER A 49 22.34 0.61 -30.05
CA SER A 49 21.11 1.07 -29.44
C SER A 49 21.18 0.98 -27.90
N PRO A 50 20.56 1.93 -27.17
CA PRO A 50 20.44 1.85 -25.72
C PRO A 50 19.88 0.49 -25.27
N LEU A 51 20.47 -0.10 -24.23
CA LEU A 51 20.07 -1.39 -23.69
C LEU A 51 19.52 -1.21 -22.28
N LEU A 52 18.23 -1.49 -22.10
CA LEU A 52 17.57 -1.49 -20.79
C LEU A 52 17.55 -2.91 -20.22
N THR A 53 18.16 -3.10 -19.05
CA THR A 53 18.20 -4.37 -18.31
C THR A 53 17.48 -4.23 -16.97
N VAL A 54 16.64 -5.22 -16.65
CA VAL A 54 15.96 -5.38 -15.37
C VAL A 54 16.27 -6.75 -14.79
N GLN A 55 16.76 -6.82 -13.55
CA GLN A 55 17.12 -8.07 -12.89
C GLN A 55 16.69 -8.08 -11.41
N PRO A 56 15.90 -9.06 -10.94
CA PRO A 56 15.26 -10.11 -11.73
C PRO A 56 14.06 -9.60 -12.54
N ARG A 57 13.87 -10.13 -13.77
CA ARG A 57 12.69 -9.84 -14.60
C ARG A 57 11.39 -10.40 -14.04
N ARG A 58 11.46 -11.45 -13.23
CA ARG A 58 10.34 -12.06 -12.51
C ARG A 58 10.76 -12.21 -11.05
N GLY A 59 9.97 -11.68 -10.14
CA GLY A 59 10.26 -11.65 -8.70
C GLY A 59 8.99 -11.30 -7.94
N LEU A 60 9.03 -11.43 -6.62
CA LEU A 60 7.90 -10.99 -5.80
C LEU A 60 7.75 -9.47 -5.86
N VAL A 61 6.55 -8.96 -5.55
CA VAL A 61 6.31 -7.53 -5.54
C VAL A 61 7.14 -6.84 -4.46
N ASP A 62 7.37 -7.49 -3.31
CA ASP A 62 8.14 -6.98 -2.18
C ASP A 62 9.67 -7.24 -2.30
N GLU A 63 10.13 -7.73 -3.44
CA GLU A 63 11.56 -7.87 -3.76
C GLU A 63 12.07 -6.69 -4.58
N LYS A 64 13.26 -6.17 -4.22
CA LYS A 64 13.97 -5.17 -5.04
C LYS A 64 14.43 -5.78 -6.37
N PHE A 65 14.44 -4.97 -7.41
CA PHE A 65 15.09 -5.30 -8.68
C PHE A 65 16.01 -4.17 -9.13
N GLN A 66 17.03 -4.52 -9.89
CA GLN A 66 17.99 -3.57 -10.44
C GLN A 66 17.55 -3.17 -11.85
N ILE A 67 17.69 -1.88 -12.15
CA ILE A 67 17.46 -1.33 -13.47
C ILE A 67 18.75 -0.63 -13.92
N VAL A 68 19.26 -1.05 -15.08
CA VAL A 68 20.46 -0.47 -15.68
C VAL A 68 20.19 -0.17 -17.15
N ILE A 69 20.56 1.03 -17.59
CA ILE A 69 20.60 1.39 -19.00
C ILE A 69 22.05 1.55 -19.40
N THR A 70 22.47 0.89 -20.48
CA THR A 70 23.79 1.09 -21.07
C THR A 70 23.67 1.54 -22.52
N ASN A 71 24.79 1.87 -23.16
CA ASN A 71 24.88 2.32 -24.55
C ASN A 71 24.14 3.65 -24.80
N LEU A 72 24.00 4.49 -23.77
CA LEU A 72 23.63 5.89 -23.94
C LEU A 72 24.87 6.70 -24.41
N LEU A 73 24.65 7.93 -24.84
CA LEU A 73 25.75 8.90 -24.97
C LEU A 73 26.20 9.31 -23.55
N PRO A 74 27.47 9.67 -23.34
CA PRO A 74 27.91 10.27 -22.08
C PRO A 74 27.13 11.56 -21.76
N ASN A 75 26.73 11.75 -20.49
CA ASN A 75 25.93 12.91 -20.04
C ASN A 75 24.61 13.10 -20.79
N GLN A 76 23.98 12.02 -21.24
CA GLN A 76 22.70 12.06 -21.92
C GLN A 76 21.56 12.12 -20.90
N GLU A 77 20.71 13.13 -21.04
CA GLU A 77 19.42 13.19 -20.35
C GLU A 77 18.48 12.11 -20.86
N VAL A 78 17.90 11.34 -19.94
CA VAL A 78 16.90 10.32 -20.24
C VAL A 78 15.79 10.28 -19.19
N THR A 79 14.60 9.84 -19.58
CA THR A 79 13.52 9.50 -18.65
C THR A 79 13.31 8.00 -18.64
N LEU A 80 13.34 7.37 -17.46
CA LEU A 80 12.70 6.06 -17.29
C LEU A 80 11.24 6.27 -16.92
N HIS A 81 10.36 5.55 -17.60
CA HIS A 81 8.92 5.57 -17.37
C HIS A 81 8.44 4.14 -17.14
N SER A 82 7.67 3.93 -16.07
CA SER A 82 6.94 2.70 -15.81
C SER A 82 5.46 2.89 -16.13
N LEU A 83 4.86 1.89 -16.77
CA LEU A 83 3.44 1.85 -17.10
C LEU A 83 2.84 0.50 -16.71
N HIS A 84 1.78 0.54 -15.92
CA HIS A 84 1.01 -0.63 -15.48
C HIS A 84 -0.48 -0.43 -15.75
N GLN A 85 -1.16 -1.47 -16.26
CA GLN A 85 -2.62 -1.50 -16.34
C GLN A 85 -3.16 -2.41 -15.22
N SER A 86 -3.96 -1.87 -14.32
CA SER A 86 -4.52 -2.63 -13.20
C SER A 86 -5.64 -3.58 -13.65
N GLU A 87 -6.06 -4.45 -12.74
CA GLU A 87 -7.17 -5.38 -12.96
C GLU A 87 -8.50 -4.64 -13.19
N ASP A 88 -8.64 -3.46 -12.57
CA ASP A 88 -9.74 -2.49 -12.76
C ASP A 88 -9.69 -1.74 -14.11
N LYS A 89 -8.70 -2.05 -14.97
CA LYS A 89 -8.47 -1.46 -16.31
C LYS A 89 -7.97 -0.01 -16.31
N ASP A 90 -7.67 0.58 -15.15
CA ASP A 90 -7.02 1.88 -15.06
C ASP A 90 -5.51 1.78 -15.38
N PHE A 91 -4.95 2.84 -15.95
CA PHE A 91 -3.52 2.95 -16.23
C PHE A 91 -2.80 3.78 -15.18
N TRP A 92 -1.65 3.27 -14.75
CA TRP A 92 -0.80 3.83 -13.70
C TRP A 92 0.60 4.07 -14.27
N GLU A 93 1.18 5.21 -13.97
CA GLU A 93 2.52 5.57 -14.40
C GLU A 93 3.39 6.13 -13.28
N ALA A 94 4.70 5.94 -13.41
CA ALA A 94 5.73 6.63 -12.65
C ALA A 94 6.91 6.91 -13.57
N PHE A 95 7.70 7.92 -13.26
CA PHE A 95 8.89 8.23 -14.03
C PHE A 95 9.94 8.96 -13.21
N GLY A 96 11.19 8.75 -13.57
CA GLY A 96 12.34 9.46 -13.03
C GLY A 96 13.23 10.00 -14.14
N HIS A 97 13.85 11.15 -13.90
CA HIS A 97 14.76 11.84 -14.80
C HIS A 97 16.21 11.53 -14.43
N TYR A 98 17.00 11.03 -15.36
CA TYR A 98 18.38 10.62 -15.11
C TYR A 98 19.33 11.24 -16.15
N ILE A 99 20.61 11.26 -15.81
CA ILE A 99 21.70 11.63 -16.71
C ILE A 99 22.70 10.48 -16.68
N SER A 100 23.10 9.97 -17.85
CA SER A 100 24.12 8.93 -17.92
C SER A 100 25.51 9.42 -17.51
N ASP A 101 26.30 8.52 -16.91
CA ASP A 101 27.70 8.75 -16.56
C ASP A 101 28.61 8.97 -17.79
N GLU A 102 29.92 9.16 -17.57
CA GLU A 102 30.90 9.32 -18.65
C GLU A 102 31.00 8.09 -19.59
N HIS A 103 30.46 6.95 -19.18
CA HIS A 103 30.45 5.69 -19.93
C HIS A 103 29.11 5.44 -20.64
N GLY A 104 28.15 6.36 -20.54
CA GLY A 104 26.83 6.18 -21.16
C GLY A 104 25.95 5.16 -20.42
N THR A 105 26.06 5.11 -19.10
CA THR A 105 25.31 4.21 -18.22
C THR A 105 24.46 4.97 -17.22
N VAL A 106 23.26 4.46 -16.94
CA VAL A 106 22.42 4.84 -15.80
C VAL A 106 22.14 3.58 -14.98
N THR A 107 22.50 3.58 -13.70
CA THR A 107 22.19 2.56 -12.71
C THR A 107 21.24 3.13 -11.66
N VAL A 108 19.94 2.83 -11.76
CA VAL A 108 18.87 3.43 -10.93
C VAL A 108 19.06 3.22 -9.42
N ALA A 109 19.75 2.15 -9.00
CA ALA A 109 20.05 1.90 -7.59
C ALA A 109 21.16 2.79 -7.00
N LYS A 110 21.84 3.58 -7.83
CA LYS A 110 22.98 4.43 -7.46
C LYS A 110 22.77 5.87 -7.88
N ASP A 111 22.26 6.07 -9.08
CA ASP A 111 22.07 7.40 -9.67
C ASP A 111 20.79 8.05 -9.15
N GLU A 112 20.85 9.37 -8.96
CA GLU A 112 19.72 10.14 -8.47
C GLU A 112 18.72 10.45 -9.59
N SER A 113 17.44 10.26 -9.31
CA SER A 113 16.38 10.86 -10.12
C SER A 113 16.33 12.37 -9.85
N LEU A 114 16.46 13.18 -10.90
CA LEU A 114 16.49 14.65 -10.84
C LEU A 114 15.09 15.29 -10.95
N GLY A 115 14.05 14.48 -11.11
CA GLY A 115 12.69 14.95 -11.27
C GLY A 115 11.74 13.83 -11.69
N GLY A 116 10.44 14.13 -11.64
CA GLY A 116 9.37 13.24 -12.08
C GLY A 116 8.38 12.91 -10.99
N THR A 117 8.02 11.64 -10.84
CA THR A 117 7.15 11.19 -9.74
C THR A 117 7.89 10.97 -8.43
N TYR A 118 9.23 11.01 -8.46
CA TYR A 118 10.13 10.92 -7.31
C TYR A 118 11.51 11.53 -7.64
N GLU A 119 12.25 11.90 -6.60
CA GLU A 119 13.60 12.46 -6.66
C GLU A 119 14.55 11.75 -5.68
N GLY A 120 15.86 11.78 -5.98
CA GLY A 120 16.93 11.13 -5.23
C GLY A 120 17.23 9.69 -5.68
N THR A 121 18.14 9.02 -4.98
CA THR A 121 18.53 7.62 -5.24
C THR A 121 17.46 6.65 -4.73
N GLU A 122 16.47 6.36 -5.57
CA GLU A 122 15.28 5.61 -5.21
C GLU A 122 15.12 4.38 -6.11
N GLN A 123 15.79 3.28 -5.76
CA GLN A 123 15.86 2.05 -6.58
C GLN A 123 14.48 1.56 -7.06
N MET A 124 13.46 1.70 -6.21
CA MET A 124 12.10 1.21 -6.44
C MET A 124 11.11 2.36 -6.72
N GLY A 125 11.61 3.57 -7.00
CA GLY A 125 10.82 4.77 -7.28
C GLY A 125 9.77 4.55 -8.36
N LEU A 126 10.10 3.81 -9.42
CA LEU A 126 9.17 3.47 -10.51
C LEU A 126 8.00 2.56 -10.11
N LEU A 127 7.99 1.99 -8.90
CA LEU A 127 6.84 1.25 -8.36
C LEU A 127 6.10 2.05 -7.30
N TRP A 128 6.76 2.46 -6.22
CA TRP A 128 6.07 3.07 -5.07
C TRP A 128 5.47 4.45 -5.39
N SER A 129 5.97 5.13 -6.44
CA SER A 129 5.47 6.44 -6.87
C SER A 129 4.42 6.37 -7.99
N LEU A 130 3.95 5.16 -8.36
CA LEU A 130 2.91 5.01 -9.39
C LEU A 130 1.68 5.85 -9.04
N ARG A 131 1.22 6.63 -10.01
CA ARG A 131 0.01 7.46 -9.95
C ARG A 131 -0.88 7.20 -11.15
N PRO A 132 -2.19 7.49 -11.09
CA PRO A 132 -3.04 7.41 -12.28
C PRO A 132 -2.51 8.30 -13.41
N VAL A 133 -2.58 7.82 -14.66
CA VAL A 133 -2.19 8.64 -15.82
C VAL A 133 -3.07 9.89 -15.95
N PRO A 134 -2.58 11.01 -16.51
CA PRO A 134 -3.38 12.20 -16.78
C PRO A 134 -4.69 11.88 -17.50
N GLY A 135 -5.79 12.44 -17.01
CA GLY A 135 -7.14 12.19 -17.52
C GLY A 135 -7.87 10.98 -16.92
N SER A 136 -7.24 10.27 -15.98
CA SER A 136 -7.88 9.21 -15.19
C SER A 136 -8.97 9.74 -14.26
N ARG A 137 -9.83 8.84 -13.80
CA ARG A 137 -10.85 9.15 -12.79
C ARG A 137 -10.19 9.57 -11.47
N SER A 138 -10.89 10.38 -10.68
CA SER A 138 -10.39 10.86 -9.38
C SER A 138 -10.44 9.78 -8.29
N ALA A 139 -9.55 9.93 -7.30
CA ALA A 139 -9.51 9.15 -6.06
C ALA A 139 -9.46 7.62 -6.29
N LEU A 140 -8.66 7.18 -7.28
CA LEU A 140 -8.41 5.77 -7.54
C LEU A 140 -7.47 5.16 -6.49
N ARG A 141 -7.57 3.84 -6.34
CA ARG A 141 -6.64 3.02 -5.55
C ARG A 141 -6.22 1.83 -6.41
N LEU A 142 -4.93 1.60 -6.56
CA LEU A 142 -4.44 0.37 -7.17
C LEU A 142 -4.71 -0.77 -6.20
N ARG A 143 -5.47 -1.77 -6.65
CA ARG A 143 -5.81 -2.96 -5.85
C ARG A 143 -5.31 -4.20 -6.57
N LYS A 144 -4.79 -5.15 -5.79
CA LYS A 144 -4.51 -6.50 -6.27
C LYS A 144 -5.61 -7.44 -5.80
N THR A 145 -6.47 -7.85 -6.72
CA THR A 145 -7.61 -8.74 -6.48
C THR A 145 -7.32 -10.18 -6.90
N ASN A 146 -6.47 -10.40 -7.92
CA ASN A 146 -6.08 -11.73 -8.35
C ASN A 146 -4.58 -12.00 -8.11
N VAL A 147 -4.26 -12.65 -6.99
CA VAL A 147 -2.87 -13.01 -6.62
C VAL A 147 -2.23 -14.06 -7.53
N LEU A 148 -3.02 -14.75 -8.38
CA LEU A 148 -2.53 -15.77 -9.32
C LEU A 148 -1.90 -15.17 -10.59
N THR A 149 -2.02 -13.85 -10.78
CA THR A 149 -1.38 -13.13 -11.89
C THR A 149 -0.38 -12.11 -11.36
N PRO A 150 0.69 -11.79 -12.10
CA PRO A 150 1.61 -10.75 -11.67
C PRO A 150 1.02 -9.36 -11.91
N MET A 151 1.59 -8.37 -11.22
CA MET A 151 1.59 -7.00 -11.70
C MET A 151 2.64 -6.89 -12.81
N VAL A 152 2.19 -6.68 -14.04
CA VAL A 152 3.05 -6.50 -15.22
C VAL A 152 3.39 -5.02 -15.38
N VAL A 153 4.68 -4.69 -15.37
CA VAL A 153 5.17 -3.31 -15.47
C VAL A 153 6.02 -3.17 -16.73
N ASN A 154 5.59 -2.32 -17.65
CA ASN A 154 6.37 -1.96 -18.83
C ASN A 154 7.30 -0.81 -18.44
N ILE A 155 8.60 -0.97 -18.66
CA ILE A 155 9.60 0.07 -18.38
C ILE A 155 10.19 0.52 -19.71
N SER A 156 10.12 1.81 -19.98
CA SER A 156 10.59 2.42 -21.22
C SER A 156 11.58 3.54 -20.93
N VAL A 157 12.55 3.69 -21.82
CA VAL A 157 13.53 4.79 -21.80
C VAL A 157 13.18 5.77 -22.89
N TYR A 158 13.13 7.05 -22.55
CA TYR A 158 12.92 8.15 -23.48
C TYR A 158 14.12 9.08 -23.50
N ASN A 159 14.34 9.76 -24.62
CA ASN A 159 15.37 10.78 -24.74
C ASN A 159 14.92 12.10 -24.09
N GLY A 160 15.79 12.73 -23.30
CA GLY A 160 15.53 13.96 -22.56
C GLY A 160 14.70 13.75 -21.30
N HIS A 161 14.60 14.79 -20.48
CA HIS A 161 13.74 14.81 -19.29
C HIS A 161 12.28 15.14 -19.65
N LEU A 162 11.52 14.11 -20.00
CA LEU A 162 10.09 14.21 -20.32
C LEU A 162 9.22 14.08 -19.07
N SER A 163 8.21 14.94 -18.93
CA SER A 163 7.22 14.88 -17.85
C SER A 163 5.81 14.52 -18.31
N GLN A 164 5.58 14.44 -19.63
CA GLN A 164 4.30 14.12 -20.25
C GLN A 164 4.50 13.64 -21.69
N GLY A 165 3.42 13.15 -22.31
CA GLY A 165 3.42 12.82 -23.74
C GLY A 165 4.14 11.49 -24.08
N PHE A 166 4.38 10.62 -23.09
CA PHE A 166 5.07 9.34 -23.26
C PHE A 166 4.50 8.47 -24.40
N SER A 167 3.18 8.47 -24.60
CA SER A 167 2.50 7.71 -25.66
C SER A 167 2.72 8.26 -27.08
N LYS A 168 3.23 9.49 -27.21
CA LYS A 168 3.48 10.17 -28.50
C LYS A 168 4.97 10.26 -28.84
N THR A 169 5.84 9.89 -27.91
CA THR A 169 7.30 9.99 -28.08
C THR A 169 7.88 8.62 -28.43
N SER A 170 8.86 8.58 -29.33
CA SER A 170 9.58 7.34 -29.64
C SER A 170 10.43 6.87 -28.46
N VAL A 171 10.29 5.60 -28.09
CA VAL A 171 11.11 4.97 -27.06
C VAL A 171 12.52 4.67 -27.59
N LEU A 172 13.53 4.83 -26.72
CA LEU A 172 14.91 4.42 -26.97
C LEU A 172 15.10 2.91 -26.72
N ALA A 173 14.50 2.41 -25.64
CA ALA A 173 14.50 1.01 -25.24
C ALA A 173 13.26 0.71 -24.40
N THR A 174 12.83 -0.54 -24.37
CA THR A 174 11.71 -0.98 -23.52
C THR A 174 11.95 -2.40 -23.02
N THR A 175 11.39 -2.71 -21.85
CA THR A 175 11.39 -4.05 -21.28
C THR A 175 10.14 -4.25 -20.42
N VAL A 176 9.87 -5.50 -20.05
CA VAL A 176 8.74 -5.87 -19.20
C VAL A 176 9.26 -6.62 -17.98
N THR A 177 8.73 -6.28 -16.81
CA THR A 177 9.03 -6.96 -15.56
C THR A 177 7.74 -7.40 -14.86
N GLU A 178 7.76 -8.57 -14.24
CA GLU A 178 6.60 -9.17 -13.57
C GLU A 178 6.82 -9.20 -12.06
N ARG A 179 5.93 -8.57 -11.31
CA ARG A 179 5.92 -8.52 -9.84
C ARG A 179 4.80 -9.42 -9.30
N TRP A 180 5.19 -10.57 -8.78
CA TRP A 180 4.29 -11.63 -8.31
C TRP A 180 3.92 -11.42 -6.85
N TYR A 181 2.70 -11.81 -6.47
CA TYR A 181 2.27 -11.80 -5.05
C TYR A 181 2.37 -13.18 -4.41
N MET A 182 2.67 -14.21 -5.21
CA MET A 182 2.84 -15.59 -4.78
C MET A 182 4.14 -16.14 -5.35
N ALA A 183 5.01 -16.64 -4.49
CA ALA A 183 6.21 -17.35 -4.92
C ALA A 183 5.86 -18.69 -5.60
N PRO A 184 6.73 -19.21 -6.48
CA PRO A 184 6.55 -20.53 -7.07
C PRO A 184 6.33 -21.62 -6.01
N GLY A 185 5.28 -22.42 -6.20
CA GLY A 185 4.94 -23.53 -5.31
C GLY A 185 4.11 -23.18 -4.07
N VAL A 186 3.86 -21.89 -3.80
CA VAL A 186 2.86 -21.50 -2.79
C VAL A 186 1.48 -22.01 -3.21
N GLN A 187 0.80 -22.72 -2.32
CA GLN A 187 -0.53 -23.26 -2.57
C GLN A 187 -1.59 -22.26 -2.09
N ARG A 188 -2.61 -22.01 -2.90
CA ARG A 188 -3.80 -21.19 -2.54
C ARG A 188 -5.00 -22.12 -2.35
N VAL A 189 -5.51 -22.20 -1.12
CA VAL A 189 -6.60 -23.09 -0.71
C VAL A 189 -7.79 -22.26 -0.25
N ASN A 190 -8.93 -22.38 -0.93
CA ASN A 190 -10.16 -21.71 -0.51
C ASN A 190 -10.70 -22.40 0.75
N ILE A 191 -11.05 -21.61 1.77
CA ILE A 191 -11.65 -22.09 3.02
C ILE A 191 -13.13 -21.71 3.03
N ARG A 192 -13.98 -22.73 3.19
CA ARG A 192 -15.44 -22.62 3.40
C ARG A 192 -15.88 -23.69 4.41
N GLU A 193 -15.44 -23.54 5.65
CA GLU A 193 -15.62 -24.53 6.72
C GLU A 193 -16.21 -23.84 7.95
N ASN A 194 -17.20 -24.46 8.62
CA ASN A 194 -17.82 -23.92 9.84
C ASN A 194 -18.31 -22.47 9.72
N GLY A 195 -18.84 -22.09 8.55
CA GLY A 195 -19.27 -20.72 8.25
C GLY A 195 -18.11 -19.77 7.91
N VAL A 196 -16.87 -20.13 8.22
CA VAL A 196 -15.67 -19.32 7.93
C VAL A 196 -15.40 -19.25 6.45
N ARG A 197 -15.12 -18.04 5.98
CA ARG A 197 -14.75 -17.74 4.59
C ARG A 197 -13.39 -17.07 4.56
N GLY A 198 -12.50 -17.62 3.75
CA GLY A 198 -11.17 -17.09 3.60
C GLY A 198 -10.35 -17.87 2.58
N THR A 199 -9.08 -17.52 2.49
CA THR A 199 -8.11 -18.22 1.65
C THR A 199 -6.85 -18.50 2.46
N LEU A 200 -6.48 -19.77 2.56
CA LEU A 200 -5.25 -20.24 3.17
C LEU A 200 -4.15 -20.33 2.10
N PHE A 201 -3.02 -19.69 2.37
CA PHE A 201 -1.80 -19.77 1.59
C PHE A 201 -0.76 -20.62 2.33
N LEU A 202 -0.19 -21.60 1.64
CA LEU A 202 0.79 -22.52 2.22
C LEU A 202 2.14 -22.41 1.49
N PRO A 203 3.25 -22.23 2.23
CA PRO A 203 4.58 -22.24 1.63
C PRO A 203 4.89 -23.54 0.87
N PRO A 204 5.79 -23.49 -0.14
CA PRO A 204 6.26 -24.69 -0.81
C PRO A 204 7.04 -25.59 0.16
N GLY A 205 6.88 -26.90 0.02
CA GLY A 205 7.59 -27.90 0.82
C GLY A 205 6.70 -28.74 1.76
N PRO A 206 7.32 -29.54 2.65
CA PRO A 206 6.62 -30.51 3.48
C PRO A 206 5.88 -29.89 4.68
N GLY A 207 6.27 -28.71 5.14
CA GLY A 207 5.79 -28.14 6.41
C GLY A 207 6.19 -29.00 7.63
N PRO A 208 5.52 -28.83 8.78
CA PRO A 208 4.51 -27.81 9.07
C PRO A 208 5.14 -26.41 9.26
N TYR A 209 4.38 -25.37 8.95
CA TYR A 209 4.80 -23.97 9.03
C TYR A 209 4.09 -23.24 10.18
N PRO A 210 4.67 -22.18 10.76
CA PRO A 210 3.90 -21.30 11.63
C PRO A 210 2.71 -20.68 10.89
N GLY A 211 1.58 -20.55 11.60
CA GLY A 211 0.34 -20.01 11.09
C GLY A 211 0.20 -18.50 11.34
N VAL A 212 -0.37 -17.76 10.40
CA VAL A 212 -0.76 -16.35 10.58
C VAL A 212 -2.22 -16.18 10.16
N LEU A 213 -3.08 -15.71 11.07
CA LEU A 213 -4.43 -15.28 10.74
C LEU A 213 -4.39 -13.79 10.34
N ASP A 214 -4.73 -13.51 9.09
CA ASP A 214 -4.57 -12.20 8.45
C ASP A 214 -5.92 -11.48 8.30
N LEU A 215 -6.05 -10.32 8.96
CA LEU A 215 -7.26 -9.53 9.10
C LEU A 215 -7.05 -8.14 8.48
N TRP A 216 -7.82 -7.83 7.44
CA TRP A 216 -7.82 -6.51 6.80
C TRP A 216 -8.71 -5.50 7.52
N GLY A 217 -9.00 -4.35 6.92
CA GLY A 217 -9.78 -3.27 7.54
C GLY A 217 -11.28 -3.30 7.22
N GLY A 218 -11.98 -2.21 7.58
CA GLY A 218 -13.43 -2.03 7.40
C GLY A 218 -13.93 -1.92 5.95
N GLY A 219 -13.07 -2.07 4.94
CA GLY A 219 -13.47 -2.06 3.53
C GLY A 219 -14.26 -3.30 3.11
N GLY A 220 -14.07 -4.41 3.83
CA GLY A 220 -14.68 -5.69 3.56
C GLY A 220 -14.19 -6.40 2.30
N GLY A 221 -14.83 -7.52 2.00
CA GLY A 221 -14.37 -8.49 1.01
C GLY A 221 -13.15 -9.27 1.47
N LEU A 222 -12.68 -10.17 0.60
CA LEU A 222 -11.49 -10.98 0.82
C LEU A 222 -10.27 -10.35 0.16
N VAL A 223 -9.27 -9.98 0.96
CA VAL A 223 -8.03 -9.35 0.48
C VAL A 223 -6.84 -10.28 0.74
N GLU A 224 -6.25 -10.79 -0.34
CA GLU A 224 -5.37 -11.97 -0.26
C GLU A 224 -3.87 -11.67 -0.35
N TYR A 225 -3.51 -10.52 -0.93
CA TYR A 225 -2.14 -10.28 -1.39
C TYR A 225 -1.10 -10.25 -0.28
N ARG A 226 -1.44 -9.78 0.92
CA ARG A 226 -0.55 -9.84 2.09
C ARG A 226 -0.33 -11.27 2.57
N SER A 227 -1.39 -12.07 2.67
CA SER A 227 -1.28 -13.48 3.03
C SER A 227 -0.48 -14.29 2.01
N ALA A 228 -0.66 -14.00 0.73
CA ALA A 228 0.12 -14.61 -0.35
C ALA A 228 1.63 -14.33 -0.22
N LEU A 229 1.99 -13.09 0.13
CA LEU A 229 3.38 -12.70 0.42
C LEU A 229 3.90 -13.36 1.70
N LEU A 230 3.13 -13.38 2.78
CA LEU A 230 3.53 -14.08 4.02
C LEU A 230 3.84 -15.57 3.76
N ALA A 231 3.05 -16.25 2.93
CA ALA A 231 3.34 -17.63 2.53
C ALA A 231 4.57 -17.77 1.63
N SER A 232 4.87 -16.75 0.85
CA SER A 232 6.12 -16.66 0.10
C SER A 232 7.35 -16.51 1.01
N HIS A 233 7.15 -15.96 2.22
CA HIS A 233 8.15 -15.83 3.29
C HIS A 233 8.10 -16.95 4.36
N GLY A 234 7.41 -18.06 4.07
CA GLY A 234 7.47 -19.26 4.92
C GLY A 234 6.43 -19.32 6.05
N PHE A 235 5.35 -18.55 5.98
CA PHE A 235 4.24 -18.62 6.95
C PHE A 235 2.97 -19.19 6.31
N ALA A 236 2.31 -20.15 6.95
CA ALA A 236 0.96 -20.54 6.52
C ALA A 236 -0.03 -19.42 6.87
N SER A 237 -0.44 -18.62 5.90
CA SER A 237 -1.22 -17.41 6.15
C SER A 237 -2.65 -17.56 5.65
N MET A 238 -3.64 -17.29 6.50
CA MET A 238 -5.06 -17.32 6.11
C MET A 238 -5.63 -15.90 6.11
N ALA A 239 -5.94 -15.40 4.91
CA ALA A 239 -6.72 -14.17 4.74
C ALA A 239 -8.18 -14.47 5.07
N LEU A 240 -8.75 -13.70 6.00
CA LEU A 240 -10.12 -13.89 6.47
C LEU A 240 -11.06 -12.83 5.88
N GLU A 241 -12.18 -13.28 5.32
CA GLU A 241 -13.30 -12.42 4.96
C GLU A 241 -14.28 -12.41 6.14
N TYR A 242 -14.50 -11.26 6.76
CA TYR A 242 -15.41 -11.16 7.93
C TYR A 242 -16.35 -9.94 7.82
N LEU A 243 -16.27 -9.19 6.73
CA LEU A 243 -17.18 -8.12 6.37
C LEU A 243 -17.57 -8.32 4.92
N SER A 244 -18.71 -8.97 4.68
CA SER A 244 -19.31 -9.01 3.36
C SER A 244 -20.55 -8.11 3.28
N PRO A 245 -20.88 -7.58 2.09
CA PRO A 245 -22.02 -6.68 1.92
C PRO A 245 -23.36 -7.23 2.43
N ASP A 246 -23.53 -8.55 2.44
CA ASP A 246 -24.75 -9.22 2.90
C ASP A 246 -24.76 -9.48 4.41
N GLU A 247 -23.59 -9.56 5.05
CA GLU A 247 -23.43 -10.00 6.46
C GLU A 247 -23.33 -8.86 7.48
N LEU A 248 -23.14 -7.60 7.06
CA LEU A 248 -23.20 -6.47 8.00
C LEU A 248 -24.53 -6.39 8.76
N ARG A 249 -25.56 -7.13 8.33
CA ARG A 249 -26.88 -7.20 8.98
C ARG A 249 -27.16 -8.52 9.66
N THR A 250 -26.27 -9.50 9.57
CA THR A 250 -26.49 -10.82 10.17
C THR A 250 -25.59 -10.98 11.39
N ALA A 251 -26.12 -11.63 12.42
CA ALA A 251 -25.37 -11.97 13.63
C ALA A 251 -24.31 -13.07 13.39
N ASP A 252 -23.95 -13.33 12.13
CA ASP A 252 -23.16 -14.49 11.72
C ASP A 252 -21.67 -14.32 12.02
N VAL A 253 -21.22 -13.08 12.28
CA VAL A 253 -19.82 -12.78 12.63
C VAL A 253 -19.73 -12.27 14.06
N ASP A 254 -19.57 -13.20 14.98
CA ASP A 254 -19.30 -12.96 16.40
C ASP A 254 -17.91 -13.49 16.78
N VAL A 255 -17.63 -13.57 18.08
CA VAL A 255 -16.39 -14.15 18.60
C VAL A 255 -16.16 -15.57 18.07
N SER A 256 -17.22 -16.38 17.97
CA SER A 256 -17.12 -17.77 17.52
C SER A 256 -16.64 -17.88 16.07
N TYR A 257 -16.97 -16.90 15.20
CA TYR A 257 -16.47 -16.85 13.84
C TYR A 257 -14.94 -16.78 13.80
N PHE A 258 -14.36 -15.88 14.60
CA PHE A 258 -12.90 -15.72 14.68
C PHE A 258 -12.23 -16.91 15.36
N GLU A 259 -12.87 -17.48 16.39
CA GLU A 259 -12.38 -18.69 17.07
C GLU A 259 -12.36 -19.91 16.13
N ASN A 260 -13.43 -20.09 15.35
CA ASN A 260 -13.52 -21.12 14.31
C ASN A 260 -12.42 -20.92 13.26
N ALA A 261 -12.23 -19.70 12.77
CA ALA A 261 -11.19 -19.39 11.79
C ALA A 261 -9.79 -19.71 12.33
N TYR A 262 -9.50 -19.29 13.56
CA TYR A 262 -8.24 -19.58 14.22
C TYR A 262 -8.01 -21.08 14.39
N GLN A 263 -9.04 -21.84 14.79
CA GLN A 263 -8.96 -23.29 14.95
C GLN A 263 -8.81 -24.04 13.62
N ILE A 264 -9.48 -23.60 12.54
CA ILE A 264 -9.31 -24.18 11.19
C ILE A 264 -7.84 -24.06 10.78
N LEU A 265 -7.26 -22.87 10.90
CA LEU A 265 -5.84 -22.65 10.59
C LEU A 265 -4.94 -23.48 11.52
N GLN A 266 -5.17 -23.40 12.84
CA GLN A 266 -4.35 -24.06 13.87
C GLN A 266 -4.34 -25.59 13.72
N ASN A 267 -5.46 -26.20 13.31
CA ASN A 267 -5.59 -27.65 13.19
C ASN A 267 -5.25 -28.17 11.77
N HIS A 268 -4.93 -27.28 10.82
CA HIS A 268 -4.54 -27.70 9.48
C HIS A 268 -3.24 -28.53 9.52
N PRO A 269 -3.13 -29.68 8.83
CA PRO A 269 -1.99 -30.61 8.96
C PRO A 269 -0.62 -30.02 8.63
N LYS A 270 -0.58 -28.98 7.80
CA LYS A 270 0.65 -28.24 7.44
C LYS A 270 0.94 -27.03 8.34
N VAL A 271 0.21 -26.85 9.44
CA VAL A 271 0.40 -25.73 10.37
C VAL A 271 0.92 -26.24 11.70
N GLN A 272 1.89 -25.53 12.25
CA GLN A 272 2.42 -25.79 13.58
C GLN A 272 1.40 -25.30 14.61
N LYS A 273 0.64 -26.23 15.19
CA LYS A 273 -0.46 -25.97 16.14
C LYS A 273 -0.14 -24.94 17.23
N ASN A 274 1.10 -24.94 17.71
CA ASN A 274 1.58 -24.08 18.80
C ASN A 274 2.46 -22.91 18.32
N LYS A 275 2.42 -22.53 17.04
CA LYS A 275 3.15 -21.40 16.47
C LYS A 275 2.22 -20.62 15.54
N MET A 276 1.34 -19.84 16.15
CA MET A 276 0.27 -19.08 15.54
C MET A 276 0.44 -17.59 15.83
N ALA A 277 0.16 -16.74 14.86
CA ALA A 277 0.11 -15.30 15.05
C ALA A 277 -1.18 -14.73 14.48
N MET A 278 -1.48 -13.49 14.88
CA MET A 278 -2.51 -12.68 14.27
C MET A 278 -1.90 -11.41 13.69
N LEU A 279 -2.34 -11.03 12.49
CA LEU A 279 -1.94 -9.80 11.84
C LEU A 279 -3.19 -9.00 11.46
N GLY A 280 -3.35 -7.83 12.06
CA GLY A 280 -4.47 -6.92 11.82
C GLY A 280 -4.03 -5.65 11.12
N LEU A 281 -4.90 -5.11 10.24
CA LEU A 281 -4.79 -3.75 9.73
C LEU A 281 -6.08 -2.99 9.97
N SER A 282 -5.99 -1.74 10.43
CA SER A 282 -7.16 -0.90 10.70
C SER A 282 -8.14 -1.61 11.64
N PHE A 283 -9.40 -1.78 11.23
CA PHE A 283 -10.40 -2.54 11.97
C PHE A 283 -9.99 -3.99 12.30
N GLY A 284 -9.19 -4.66 11.47
CA GLY A 284 -8.63 -5.98 11.78
C GLY A 284 -7.70 -5.98 13.00
N SER A 285 -7.07 -4.85 13.31
CA SER A 285 -6.28 -4.68 14.54
C SER A 285 -7.18 -4.65 15.77
N ALA A 286 -8.34 -3.99 15.71
CA ALA A 286 -9.30 -3.97 16.82
C ALA A 286 -9.82 -5.40 17.13
N ILE A 287 -10.12 -6.18 16.09
CA ILE A 287 -10.46 -7.60 16.23
C ILE A 287 -9.29 -8.37 16.85
N THR A 288 -8.07 -8.15 16.36
CA THR A 288 -6.86 -8.80 16.89
C THR A 288 -6.67 -8.53 18.39
N PHE A 289 -6.80 -7.28 18.83
CA PHE A 289 -6.72 -6.91 20.23
C PHE A 289 -7.82 -7.60 21.06
N SER A 290 -9.06 -7.57 20.57
CA SER A 290 -10.20 -8.18 21.26
C SER A 290 -10.00 -9.69 21.45
N MET A 291 -9.64 -10.39 20.38
CA MET A 291 -9.41 -11.83 20.42
C MET A 291 -8.23 -12.19 21.32
N ALA A 292 -7.12 -11.46 21.24
CA ALA A 292 -5.95 -11.71 22.08
C ALA A 292 -6.17 -11.38 23.56
N ALA A 293 -7.09 -10.48 23.88
CA ALA A 293 -7.40 -10.06 25.25
C ALA A 293 -8.47 -10.90 25.94
N TYR A 294 -9.48 -11.39 25.20
CA TYR A 294 -10.70 -11.94 25.78
C TYR A 294 -11.05 -13.38 25.36
N SER A 295 -10.60 -13.85 24.19
CA SER A 295 -10.93 -15.22 23.77
C SER A 295 -10.22 -16.25 24.66
N THR A 296 -10.94 -17.30 25.03
CA THR A 296 -10.36 -18.44 25.76
C THR A 296 -9.76 -19.49 24.81
N ILE A 297 -10.08 -19.39 23.52
CA ILE A 297 -9.67 -20.31 22.45
C ILE A 297 -8.45 -19.76 21.69
N ILE A 298 -8.47 -18.47 21.33
CA ILE A 298 -7.41 -17.83 20.55
C ILE A 298 -6.23 -17.49 21.46
N LYS A 299 -5.09 -18.16 21.22
CA LYS A 299 -3.86 -18.03 22.02
C LYS A 299 -2.65 -17.81 21.11
N PRO A 300 -2.52 -16.63 20.48
CA PRO A 300 -1.43 -16.35 19.57
C PRO A 300 -0.10 -16.24 20.32
N GLN A 301 0.98 -16.65 19.66
CA GLN A 301 2.35 -16.49 20.14
C GLN A 301 2.85 -15.06 19.97
N CYS A 302 2.27 -14.30 19.03
CA CYS A 302 2.45 -12.86 18.90
C CYS A 302 1.35 -12.23 18.02
N CYS A 303 1.20 -10.91 18.12
CA CYS A 303 0.28 -10.11 17.31
C CYS A 303 1.01 -8.95 16.62
N VAL A 304 0.62 -8.64 15.39
CA VAL A 304 1.03 -7.43 14.66
C VAL A 304 -0.23 -6.64 14.32
N CYS A 305 -0.25 -5.36 14.67
CA CYS A 305 -1.39 -4.48 14.43
C CYS A 305 -0.95 -3.21 13.72
N ILE A 306 -1.39 -3.06 12.47
CA ILE A 306 -1.06 -1.93 11.60
C ILE A 306 -2.20 -0.91 11.63
N SER A 307 -1.87 0.35 11.90
CA SER A 307 -2.81 1.49 11.94
C SER A 307 -4.08 1.19 12.75
N GLY A 308 -3.89 0.51 13.88
CA GLY A 308 -4.96 0.00 14.72
C GLY A 308 -5.37 0.95 15.83
N SER A 309 -6.52 0.66 16.44
CA SER A 309 -7.00 1.29 17.66
C SER A 309 -7.70 0.25 18.52
N HIS A 310 -7.54 0.37 19.83
CA HIS A 310 -8.28 -0.39 20.84
C HIS A 310 -9.60 0.29 21.25
N VAL A 311 -9.89 1.49 20.71
CA VAL A 311 -11.11 2.27 21.01
C VAL A 311 -12.31 1.69 20.28
N VAL A 312 -12.74 0.53 20.73
CA VAL A 312 -14.01 -0.11 20.38
C VAL A 312 -14.63 -0.70 21.65
N PRO A 313 -15.97 -0.70 21.76
CA PRO A 313 -16.65 -1.28 22.92
C PRO A 313 -16.40 -2.78 23.00
N VAL A 314 -16.21 -3.27 24.22
CA VAL A 314 -16.10 -4.69 24.54
C VAL A 314 -17.50 -5.31 24.60
N ASP A 315 -17.61 -6.63 24.42
CA ASP A 315 -18.86 -7.40 24.52
C ASP A 315 -19.98 -6.98 23.55
N LYS A 316 -19.59 -6.42 22.39
CA LYS A 316 -20.51 -6.05 21.32
C LYS A 316 -20.22 -6.84 20.05
N SER A 317 -21.28 -7.19 19.32
CA SER A 317 -21.18 -7.74 17.97
C SER A 317 -20.52 -6.72 17.03
N LEU A 318 -19.98 -7.16 15.89
CA LEU A 318 -19.42 -6.24 14.89
C LEU A 318 -20.44 -5.18 14.47
N PHE A 319 -21.69 -5.58 14.28
CA PHE A 319 -22.79 -4.67 13.95
C PHE A 319 -22.94 -3.57 15.00
N GLU A 320 -22.99 -3.94 16.28
CA GLU A 320 -23.11 -2.96 17.36
C GLU A 320 -21.87 -2.07 17.48
N VAL A 321 -20.66 -2.60 17.21
CA VAL A 321 -19.44 -1.77 17.12
C VAL A 321 -19.58 -0.71 16.02
N PHE A 322 -20.05 -1.08 14.82
CA PHE A 322 -20.30 -0.11 13.76
C PHE A 322 -21.40 0.90 14.13
N GLU A 323 -22.47 0.47 14.80
CA GLU A 323 -23.50 1.39 15.31
C GLU A 323 -22.94 2.37 16.35
N GLU A 324 -22.03 1.97 17.23
CA GLU A 324 -21.37 2.90 18.16
C GLU A 324 -20.42 3.86 17.43
N ILE A 325 -19.67 3.39 16.43
CA ILE A 325 -18.83 4.25 15.59
C ILE A 325 -19.70 5.32 14.90
N LYS A 326 -20.89 4.94 14.39
CA LYS A 326 -21.84 5.88 13.77
C LYS A 326 -22.28 7.01 14.70
N LYS A 327 -22.43 6.74 15.99
CA LYS A 327 -22.85 7.77 16.96
C LYS A 327 -21.85 8.92 17.06
N ASN A 328 -20.60 8.70 16.65
CA ASN A 328 -19.53 9.70 16.61
C ASN A 328 -19.33 10.33 15.22
N MET A 329 -20.25 10.11 14.27
CA MET A 329 -20.15 10.68 12.91
C MET A 329 -20.22 12.21 12.87
N ASP A 330 -20.74 12.85 13.93
CA ASP A 330 -20.71 14.30 14.13
C ASP A 330 -19.29 14.85 14.34
N LYS A 331 -18.34 13.99 14.75
CA LYS A 331 -16.91 14.31 14.91
C LYS A 331 -16.08 14.08 13.65
N VAL A 332 -16.70 13.60 12.58
CA VAL A 332 -16.03 13.44 11.28
C VAL A 332 -15.80 14.82 10.68
N HIS A 333 -14.57 15.05 10.24
CA HIS A 333 -14.19 16.29 9.59
C HIS A 333 -14.15 16.09 8.08
N VAL A 334 -14.40 17.16 7.33
CA VAL A 334 -14.26 17.18 5.88
C VAL A 334 -13.32 18.32 5.54
N ASN A 335 -12.26 18.04 4.76
CA ASN A 335 -11.32 19.08 4.34
C ASN A 335 -11.87 19.92 3.16
N GLU A 336 -11.10 20.91 2.73
CA GLU A 336 -11.46 21.82 1.63
C GLU A 336 -11.72 21.11 0.28
N ASP A 337 -11.14 19.92 0.07
CA ASP A 337 -11.31 19.08 -1.12
C ASP A 337 -12.53 18.14 -1.05
N ASN A 338 -13.33 18.20 0.02
CA ASN A 338 -14.38 17.23 0.34
C ASN A 338 -13.87 15.82 0.68
N HIS A 339 -12.63 15.69 1.16
CA HIS A 339 -12.12 14.44 1.71
C HIS A 339 -12.52 14.27 3.17
N VAL A 340 -13.00 13.08 3.50
CA VAL A 340 -13.47 12.69 4.84
C VAL A 340 -12.28 12.29 5.72
N ILE A 341 -12.20 12.88 6.91
CA ILE A 341 -11.20 12.63 7.95
C ILE A 341 -11.91 12.01 9.16
N GLN A 342 -11.59 10.75 9.47
CA GLN A 342 -12.31 9.94 10.46
C GLN A 342 -11.64 9.87 11.82
N ARG A 343 -10.37 10.30 11.96
CA ARG A 343 -9.64 10.16 13.23
C ARG A 343 -10.32 10.87 14.41
N GLY A 344 -11.08 11.94 14.11
CA GLY A 344 -11.88 12.68 15.09
C GLY A 344 -12.96 11.85 15.79
N MET A 345 -13.43 10.75 15.19
CA MET A 345 -14.45 9.88 15.79
C MET A 345 -14.01 9.25 17.12
N ILE A 346 -12.71 8.98 17.26
CA ILE A 346 -12.13 8.35 18.46
C ILE A 346 -11.29 9.34 19.30
N LEU A 347 -11.26 10.62 18.91
CA LEU A 347 -10.56 11.66 19.65
C LEU A 347 -11.54 12.54 20.47
N PRO A 348 -11.15 12.97 21.68
CA PRO A 348 -10.02 12.46 22.45
C PRO A 348 -10.20 10.97 22.80
N ILE A 349 -9.09 10.23 23.02
CA ILE A 349 -9.16 8.82 23.42
C ILE A 349 -10.04 8.70 24.68
N PRO A 350 -11.10 7.88 24.69
CA PRO A 350 -12.02 7.83 25.82
C PRO A 350 -11.33 7.42 27.12
N SER A 351 -11.69 8.08 28.22
CA SER A 351 -11.26 7.68 29.56
C SER A 351 -12.05 6.49 30.10
N ASP A 352 -13.26 6.27 29.59
CA ASP A 352 -14.14 5.16 29.97
C ASP A 352 -13.57 3.81 29.49
N PRO A 353 -13.20 2.89 30.39
CA PRO A 353 -12.72 1.57 30.01
C PRO A 353 -13.73 0.73 29.22
N ALA A 354 -15.04 0.98 29.35
CA ALA A 354 -16.06 0.23 28.58
C ALA A 354 -16.02 0.53 27.07
N GLN A 355 -15.36 1.62 26.68
CA GLN A 355 -15.19 2.04 25.27
C GLN A 355 -13.87 1.54 24.66
N LYS A 356 -13.09 0.76 25.42
CA LYS A 356 -11.74 0.35 25.04
C LYS A 356 -11.49 -1.12 25.33
N ILE A 357 -10.84 -1.81 24.39
CA ILE A 357 -10.28 -3.13 24.64
C ILE A 357 -9.15 -3.02 25.67
N ASP A 358 -9.22 -3.83 26.73
CA ASP A 358 -8.20 -3.93 27.76
C ASP A 358 -6.96 -4.70 27.27
N VAL A 359 -6.14 -4.03 26.46
CA VAL A 359 -4.89 -4.59 25.94
C VAL A 359 -3.90 -4.98 27.03
N GLY A 360 -4.08 -4.50 28.26
CA GLY A 360 -3.31 -4.94 29.43
C GLY A 360 -3.49 -6.43 29.73
N ARG A 361 -4.58 -7.05 29.25
CA ARG A 361 -4.83 -8.50 29.36
C ARG A 361 -3.98 -9.34 28.42
N ILE A 362 -3.46 -8.77 27.33
CA ILE A 362 -2.71 -9.52 26.31
C ILE A 362 -1.40 -10.04 26.93
N LYS A 363 -1.15 -11.34 26.76
CA LYS A 363 0.01 -12.06 27.34
C LYS A 363 1.05 -12.51 26.33
N CYS A 364 0.86 -12.19 25.06
CA CYS A 364 1.86 -12.42 24.01
C CYS A 364 2.51 -11.09 23.56
N PRO A 365 3.69 -11.15 22.92
CA PRO A 365 4.30 -10.01 22.25
C PRO A 365 3.36 -9.36 21.22
N VAL A 366 3.30 -8.03 21.23
CA VAL A 366 2.51 -7.20 20.32
C VAL A 366 3.41 -6.17 19.64
N MET A 367 3.33 -6.09 18.31
CA MET A 367 3.94 -5.02 17.52
C MET A 367 2.85 -4.09 16.99
N LEU A 368 2.96 -2.80 17.28
CA LEU A 368 2.14 -1.74 16.70
C LEU A 368 2.91 -1.05 15.58
N VAL A 369 2.25 -0.82 14.44
CA VAL A 369 2.82 -0.12 13.28
C VAL A 369 1.90 1.05 12.94
N ASN A 370 2.35 2.28 13.20
CA ASN A 370 1.51 3.48 13.12
C ASN A 370 2.05 4.48 12.09
N GLY A 371 1.15 5.13 11.36
CA GLY A 371 1.44 6.29 10.54
C GLY A 371 1.28 7.59 11.33
N GLY A 372 2.30 8.45 11.34
CA GLY A 372 2.27 9.74 12.04
C GLY A 372 1.24 10.73 11.47
N ASP A 373 0.89 10.59 10.18
CA ASP A 373 -0.15 11.36 9.48
C ASP A 373 -1.39 10.47 9.20
N ASP A 374 -1.75 9.55 10.09
CA ASP A 374 -2.98 8.76 9.94
C ASP A 374 -4.22 9.67 10.07
N GLN A 375 -4.98 9.80 8.98
CA GLN A 375 -6.19 10.63 8.92
C GLN A 375 -7.49 9.82 9.08
N ASN A 376 -7.38 8.49 9.12
CA ASN A 376 -8.52 7.61 9.29
C ASN A 376 -8.76 7.28 10.77
N TRP A 377 -7.75 6.78 11.48
CA TRP A 377 -7.80 6.48 12.91
C TRP A 377 -6.71 7.24 13.65
N ALA A 378 -6.95 7.60 14.91
CA ALA A 378 -5.94 8.19 15.79
C ALA A 378 -4.98 7.10 16.33
N SER A 379 -4.23 6.46 15.43
CA SER A 379 -3.42 5.27 15.73
C SER A 379 -2.22 5.59 16.64
N VAL A 380 -1.62 6.78 16.52
CA VAL A 380 -0.52 7.22 17.41
C VAL A 380 -1.03 7.47 18.83
N GLU A 381 -2.14 8.19 18.98
CA GLU A 381 -2.76 8.46 20.28
C GLU A 381 -3.30 7.16 20.92
N SER A 382 -3.85 6.27 20.10
CA SER A 382 -4.27 4.93 20.56
C SER A 382 -3.06 4.13 21.05
N ALA A 383 -1.92 4.17 20.35
CA ALA A 383 -0.70 3.48 20.76
C ALA A 383 -0.14 3.98 22.08
N GLN A 384 -0.19 5.29 22.33
CA GLN A 384 0.20 5.88 23.62
C GLN A 384 -0.71 5.40 24.76
N ASP A 385 -2.03 5.36 24.55
CA ASP A 385 -2.95 4.85 25.57
C ASP A 385 -2.78 3.34 25.79
N MET A 386 -2.59 2.55 24.74
CA MET A 386 -2.27 1.12 24.83
C MET A 386 -0.96 0.87 25.58
N GLU A 387 0.07 1.67 25.35
CA GLU A 387 1.34 1.60 26.06
C GLU A 387 1.16 1.79 27.57
N MET A 388 0.41 2.83 27.98
CA MET A 388 0.07 3.07 29.38
C MET A 388 -0.74 1.93 30.00
N MET A 389 -1.71 1.38 29.25
CA MET A 389 -2.52 0.25 29.71
C MET A 389 -1.68 -1.02 29.92
N MET A 390 -0.78 -1.34 28.98
CA MET A 390 0.11 -2.49 29.09
C MET A 390 1.16 -2.30 30.19
N GLU A 391 1.70 -1.09 30.37
CA GLU A 391 2.61 -0.78 31.47
C GLU A 391 1.95 -0.97 32.84
N LYS A 392 0.74 -0.43 33.02
CA LYS A 392 -0.05 -0.62 34.25
C LYS A 392 -0.31 -2.10 34.56
N ALA A 393 -0.42 -2.94 33.55
CA ALA A 393 -0.61 -4.39 33.68
C ALA A 393 0.70 -5.19 33.84
N GLY A 394 1.87 -4.53 33.87
CA GLY A 394 3.19 -5.18 33.93
C GLY A 394 3.68 -5.77 32.60
N ASN A 395 2.98 -5.49 31.51
CA ASN A 395 3.15 -6.10 30.19
C ASN A 395 3.89 -5.19 29.18
N ARG A 396 4.45 -4.04 29.59
CA ARG A 396 5.18 -3.12 28.68
C ARG A 396 6.31 -3.78 27.88
N HIS A 397 6.97 -4.77 28.48
CA HIS A 397 8.06 -5.54 27.86
C HIS A 397 7.60 -6.43 26.69
N LEU A 398 6.29 -6.65 26.53
CA LEU A 398 5.69 -7.38 25.41
C LEU A 398 5.38 -6.44 24.23
N LEU A 399 5.44 -5.13 24.41
CA LEU A 399 5.01 -4.14 23.42
C LEU A 399 6.20 -3.56 22.64
N THR A 400 6.12 -3.67 21.32
CA THR A 400 6.97 -2.94 20.36
C THR A 400 6.11 -1.93 19.61
N VAL A 401 6.56 -0.68 19.53
CA VAL A 401 5.82 0.39 18.82
C VAL A 401 6.73 0.96 17.73
N LEU A 402 6.24 0.92 16.49
CA LEU A 402 6.85 1.55 15.33
C LEU A 402 5.93 2.70 14.90
N THR A 403 6.44 3.92 14.87
CA THR A 403 5.71 5.10 14.40
C THR A 403 6.51 5.76 13.31
N TYR A 404 5.91 5.91 12.13
CA TYR A 404 6.56 6.47 10.95
C TYR A 404 6.06 7.89 10.69
N PRO A 405 6.92 8.92 10.86
CA PRO A 405 6.56 10.29 10.51
C PRO A 405 6.07 10.38 9.06
N ASP A 406 5.04 11.18 8.82
CA ASP A 406 4.47 11.45 7.50
C ASP A 406 4.00 10.20 6.72
N ALA A 407 3.81 9.05 7.39
CA ALA A 407 3.09 7.91 6.82
C ALA A 407 1.60 8.00 7.21
N GLY A 408 0.73 7.51 6.33
CA GLY A 408 -0.73 7.53 6.49
C GLY A 408 -1.28 6.21 7.02
N HIS A 409 -2.59 6.03 6.90
CA HIS A 409 -3.29 4.86 7.43
C HIS A 409 -2.94 3.53 6.74
N LEU A 410 -2.71 3.55 5.44
CA LEU A 410 -2.64 2.35 4.60
C LEU A 410 -1.21 1.81 4.44
N ILE A 411 -0.55 1.47 5.55
CA ILE A 411 0.80 0.87 5.51
C ILE A 411 0.66 -0.59 5.03
N GLU A 412 0.79 -0.76 3.73
CA GLU A 412 0.69 -2.02 3.01
C GLU A 412 2.07 -2.70 2.81
N PRO A 413 2.15 -3.90 2.21
CA PRO A 413 3.43 -4.47 1.82
C PRO A 413 4.26 -3.52 0.92
N PRO A 414 5.58 -3.71 0.83
CA PRO A 414 6.49 -2.80 0.14
C PRO A 414 6.10 -2.56 -1.32
N TYR A 415 6.35 -1.33 -1.77
CA TYR A 415 6.16 -0.86 -3.15
C TYR A 415 4.72 -0.87 -3.67
N THR A 416 3.72 -1.17 -2.84
CA THR A 416 2.36 -0.71 -3.09
C THR A 416 2.38 0.82 -3.20
N PRO A 417 1.78 1.42 -4.24
CA PRO A 417 1.82 2.86 -4.39
C PRO A 417 1.02 3.58 -3.30
N HIS A 418 1.53 4.71 -2.84
CA HIS A 418 0.87 5.51 -1.81
C HIS A 418 -0.36 6.25 -2.36
N PHE A 419 -1.51 6.09 -1.69
CA PHE A 419 -2.74 6.82 -2.00
C PHE A 419 -3.21 7.67 -0.83
N ARG A 420 -2.90 8.97 -0.87
CA ARG A 420 -3.29 9.92 0.18
C ARG A 420 -4.80 10.00 0.39
N ALA A 421 -5.58 9.92 -0.69
CA ALA A 421 -7.03 9.94 -0.64
C ALA A 421 -7.65 9.03 -1.71
N THR A 422 -8.67 8.24 -1.36
CA THR A 422 -9.32 7.31 -2.30
C THR A 422 -10.82 7.22 -2.09
N ASN A 423 -11.51 6.83 -3.16
CA ASN A 423 -12.91 6.44 -3.10
C ASN A 423 -13.10 5.28 -2.11
N PHE A 424 -14.09 5.42 -1.24
CA PHE A 424 -14.51 4.42 -0.27
C PHE A 424 -16.03 4.32 -0.26
N ILE A 425 -16.56 3.12 -0.12
CA ILE A 425 -18.00 2.88 -0.03
C ILE A 425 -18.31 2.65 1.44
N LEU A 426 -19.09 3.56 2.02
CA LEU A 426 -19.68 3.32 3.33
C LEU A 426 -20.79 2.28 3.14
N GLN A 427 -20.50 1.01 3.46
CA GLN A 427 -21.34 -0.13 3.10
C GLN A 427 -22.82 0.04 3.51
N GLU A 428 -23.05 0.72 4.63
CA GLU A 428 -24.37 0.90 5.23
C GLU A 428 -25.19 1.99 4.54
N MET A 429 -24.53 3.05 4.07
CA MET A 429 -25.17 4.15 3.35
C MET A 429 -25.21 3.89 1.83
N LYS A 430 -24.40 2.94 1.34
CA LYS A 430 -24.12 2.75 -0.10
C LYS A 430 -23.65 4.04 -0.78
N GLU A 431 -23.09 4.95 0.02
CA GLU A 431 -22.59 6.24 -0.43
C GLU A 431 -21.10 6.13 -0.72
N LYS A 432 -20.72 6.69 -1.86
CA LYS A 432 -19.33 6.81 -2.29
C LYS A 432 -18.79 8.13 -1.76
N ILE A 433 -17.83 8.03 -0.85
CA ILE A 433 -17.08 9.18 -0.31
C ILE A 433 -15.62 9.08 -0.74
N VAL A 434 -14.87 10.16 -0.56
CA VAL A 434 -13.41 10.13 -0.68
C VAL A 434 -12.82 10.22 0.72
N MET A 435 -12.14 9.17 1.14
CA MET A 435 -11.46 9.09 2.44
C MET A 435 -10.07 9.70 2.32
N LEU A 436 -9.69 10.57 3.26
CA LEU A 436 -8.29 10.97 3.46
C LEU A 436 -7.61 9.93 4.36
N TRP A 437 -6.62 9.24 3.81
CA TRP A 437 -5.80 8.27 4.54
C TRP A 437 -4.56 8.92 5.16
N GLY A 438 -4.16 10.07 4.60
CA GLY A 438 -2.96 10.82 4.99
C GLY A 438 -1.67 10.23 4.43
N GLY A 439 -0.55 10.78 4.87
CA GLY A 439 0.80 10.43 4.44
C GLY A 439 1.35 11.26 3.26
N GLN A 440 2.69 11.27 3.16
CA GLN A 440 3.47 11.78 2.03
C GLN A 440 4.12 10.60 1.29
N THR A 441 4.17 10.66 -0.05
CA THR A 441 4.49 9.47 -0.87
C THR A 441 5.81 8.80 -0.51
N LYS A 442 6.91 9.56 -0.39
CA LYS A 442 8.23 8.99 -0.07
C LYS A 442 8.33 8.47 1.37
N PRO A 443 7.97 9.24 2.42
CA PRO A 443 7.93 8.71 3.79
C PRO A 443 7.01 7.50 3.96
N HIS A 444 5.86 7.48 3.28
CA HIS A 444 4.93 6.35 3.31
C HIS A 444 5.54 5.11 2.64
N ALA A 445 6.18 5.26 1.48
CA ALA A 445 6.88 4.16 0.81
C ALA A 445 7.99 3.56 1.70
N TYR A 446 8.76 4.41 2.38
CA TYR A 446 9.76 3.97 3.37
C TYR A 446 9.11 3.21 4.53
N ALA A 447 7.98 3.70 5.07
CA ALA A 447 7.26 3.03 6.15
C ALA A 447 6.78 1.63 5.75
N GLN A 448 6.29 1.45 4.52
CA GLN A 448 5.89 0.14 4.00
C GLN A 448 7.09 -0.82 3.91
N GLU A 449 8.22 -0.35 3.40
CA GLU A 449 9.44 -1.16 3.27
C GLU A 449 9.99 -1.59 4.64
N ASP A 450 10.29 -0.62 5.50
CA ASP A 450 10.93 -0.86 6.81
C ASP A 450 10.00 -1.62 7.77
N SER A 451 8.69 -1.32 7.78
CA SER A 451 7.75 -2.05 8.63
C SER A 451 7.58 -3.51 8.19
N TRP A 452 7.58 -3.80 6.88
CA TRP A 452 7.45 -5.17 6.39
C TRP A 452 8.64 -6.04 6.81
N GLU A 453 9.85 -5.53 6.66
CA GLU A 453 11.07 -6.23 7.12
C GLU A 453 10.99 -6.52 8.63
N LYS A 454 10.55 -5.53 9.44
CA LYS A 454 10.39 -5.68 10.90
C LYS A 454 9.28 -6.66 11.26
N ILE A 455 8.17 -6.69 10.53
CA ILE A 455 7.07 -7.64 10.72
C ILE A 455 7.54 -9.07 10.46
N LEU A 456 8.23 -9.31 9.35
CA LEU A 456 8.79 -10.63 9.03
C LEU A 456 9.79 -11.08 10.10
N ALA A 457 10.70 -10.20 10.51
CA ALA A 457 11.67 -10.48 11.58
C ALA A 457 10.98 -10.79 12.92
N PHE A 458 9.93 -10.04 13.27
CA PHE A 458 9.15 -10.26 14.49
C PHE A 458 8.45 -11.62 14.48
N PHE A 459 7.84 -12.02 13.35
CA PHE A 459 7.29 -13.36 13.22
C PHE A 459 8.36 -14.45 13.29
N HIS A 460 9.51 -14.29 12.64
CA HIS A 460 10.62 -15.24 12.76
C HIS A 460 11.10 -15.41 14.21
N GLN A 461 11.27 -14.30 14.93
CA GLN A 461 11.67 -14.30 16.33
C GLN A 461 10.68 -15.07 17.21
N HIS A 462 9.39 -14.79 17.09
CA HIS A 462 8.39 -15.34 18.01
C HIS A 462 7.85 -16.72 17.62
N LEU A 463 7.85 -17.05 16.33
CA LEU A 463 7.29 -18.30 15.82
C LEU A 463 8.33 -19.38 15.56
N TYR A 464 9.52 -19.04 15.06
CA TYR A 464 10.56 -20.04 14.77
C TYR A 464 11.54 -20.23 15.93
N SER A 465 11.86 -19.18 16.69
CA SER A 465 12.97 -19.23 17.67
C SER A 465 12.56 -19.64 19.09
N SER A 466 11.26 -19.86 19.35
CA SER A 466 10.71 -19.97 20.72
C SER A 466 10.86 -21.33 21.41
N ASN A 467 12.00 -22.03 21.24
CA ASN A 467 12.31 -23.29 21.94
C ASN A 467 13.52 -23.22 22.91
N ILE A 468 14.05 -22.03 23.25
CA ILE A 468 15.27 -21.93 24.09
C ILE A 468 15.01 -21.48 25.54
N ARG A 469 13.79 -21.05 25.94
CA ARG A 469 13.56 -20.49 27.30
C ARG A 469 12.64 -21.29 28.25
N ALA A 470 12.28 -22.55 27.94
CA ALA A 470 11.41 -23.36 28.82
C ALA A 470 12.11 -24.54 29.53
N LYS A 471 13.43 -24.45 29.75
CA LYS A 471 14.21 -25.40 30.57
C LYS A 471 15.29 -24.67 31.38
N LEU A 472 14.85 -23.82 32.30
CA LEU A 472 15.47 -23.40 33.57
C LEU A 472 14.31 -23.05 34.50
#